data_AF-A0A7S0EBH4-F1
#
_entry.id   AF-A0A7S0EBH4-F1
#
_cell.length_a   1.000
_cell.length_b   1.000
_cell.length_c   1.000
_cell.angle_alpha   90.00
_cell.angle_beta   90.00
_cell.angle_gamma   90.00
#
_symmetry.space_group_name_H-M   'P 1'
#
loop_
_entity.id
_entity.type
_entity.pdbx_description
1 polymer ?
#
loop_
_entity_poly.entity_id
_entity_poly.type
_entity_poly.pdbx_seq_one_letter_code
_entity_poly.pdbx_strand_id
1 'polypeptide(L)'
;DDLVKGRDVCLFKADVEGYEPQVLQTAQTLLATRSVPSLQLELTRTRGSPDQTCAAIKMLQQLSALGYEFRQVTNDVVDLALPPPDTWRDAPGPWERLPPFPTAACRPGAVRCIARRAQKRNKSPMELAYLHDFVTHSTNLIARRSPTHRPPAVAWPSLSC
;
A
#
# COMPACT_ATOMS: atom_id res chain seq x y z
N ASP A 1 0.25 -12.89 12.79
CA ASP A 1 -1.10 -13.17 13.36
C ASP A 1 -1.09 -13.46 14.88
N ASP A 2 -0.28 -14.39 15.38
CA ASP A 2 -0.36 -14.91 16.76
C ASP A 2 -0.17 -13.89 17.90
N LEU A 3 0.55 -12.79 17.65
CA LEU A 3 0.79 -11.75 18.65
C LEU A 3 -0.47 -10.99 19.05
N VAL A 4 -1.36 -10.71 18.08
CA VAL A 4 -2.60 -9.94 18.29
C VAL A 4 -3.81 -10.82 18.60
N LYS A 5 -3.66 -12.16 18.53
CA LYS A 5 -4.63 -13.17 19.00
C LYS A 5 -6.08 -12.91 18.56
N GLY A 6 -6.26 -12.58 17.28
CA GLY A 6 -7.57 -12.35 16.68
C GLY A 6 -8.27 -11.04 17.08
N ARG A 7 -7.55 -10.07 17.65
CA ARG A 7 -8.05 -8.71 17.88
C ARG A 7 -7.94 -7.86 16.61
N ASP A 8 -8.82 -6.88 16.49
CA ASP A 8 -8.70 -5.80 15.50
C ASP A 8 -7.53 -4.86 15.87
N VAL A 9 -6.95 -4.20 14.86
CA VAL A 9 -5.71 -3.42 14.99
C VAL A 9 -5.88 -2.07 14.28
N CYS A 10 -5.86 -0.98 15.04
CA CYS A 10 -6.11 0.37 14.49
C CYS A 10 -5.06 0.83 13.46
N LEU A 11 -3.80 0.41 13.63
CA LEU A 11 -2.67 0.74 12.77
C LEU A 11 -1.68 -0.44 12.74
N PHE A 12 -1.27 -0.84 11.55
CA PHE A 12 -0.15 -1.76 11.33
C PHE A 12 0.99 -0.98 10.67
N LYS A 13 2.13 -0.79 11.38
CA LYS A 13 3.34 -0.19 10.81
C LYS A 13 4.34 -1.30 10.43
N ALA A 14 4.90 -1.22 9.24
CA ALA A 14 6.04 -2.03 8.81
C ALA A 14 7.13 -1.12 8.25
N ASP A 15 8.31 -1.22 8.85
CA ASP A 15 9.53 -0.52 8.51
C ASP A 15 10.64 -1.51 8.85
N VAL A 16 11.04 -2.29 7.83
CA VAL A 16 11.83 -3.52 7.99
C VAL A 16 12.82 -3.70 6.84
N GLU A 17 13.36 -2.60 6.32
CA GLU A 17 14.50 -2.58 5.40
C GLU A 17 14.34 -3.43 4.11
N GLY A 18 13.12 -3.53 3.58
CA GLY A 18 12.81 -4.27 2.35
C GLY A 18 12.17 -5.64 2.59
N TYR A 19 11.95 -6.05 3.84
CA TYR A 19 11.25 -7.29 4.21
C TYR A 19 9.74 -7.11 4.44
N GLU A 20 9.16 -5.99 3.99
CA GLU A 20 7.73 -5.70 4.16
C GLU A 20 6.83 -6.80 3.53
N PRO A 21 7.15 -7.38 2.35
CA PRO A 21 6.34 -8.46 1.77
C PRO A 21 6.26 -9.71 2.66
N GLN A 22 7.35 -10.05 3.34
CA GLN A 22 7.44 -11.18 4.26
C GLN A 22 6.63 -10.89 5.53
N VAL A 23 6.80 -9.70 6.11
CA VAL A 23 6.02 -9.26 7.27
C VAL A 23 4.52 -9.30 6.97
N LEU A 24 4.09 -8.77 5.83
CA LEU A 24 2.67 -8.77 5.46
C LEU A 24 2.16 -10.17 5.10
N GLN A 25 2.99 -11.07 4.55
CA GLN A 25 2.62 -12.48 4.41
C GLN A 25 2.37 -13.15 5.77
N THR A 26 3.17 -12.87 6.80
CA THR A 26 2.92 -13.36 8.18
C THR A 26 1.74 -12.69 8.91
N ALA A 27 1.19 -11.63 8.31
CA ALA A 27 0.00 -10.91 8.76
C ALA A 27 -1.20 -11.13 7.83
N GLN A 28 -1.12 -12.09 6.89
CA GLN A 28 -2.14 -12.30 5.86
C GLN A 28 -3.53 -12.55 6.45
N THR A 29 -3.63 -13.33 7.54
CA THR A 29 -4.92 -13.66 8.16
C THR A 29 -5.49 -12.46 8.89
N LEU A 30 -4.66 -11.68 9.58
CA LEU A 30 -5.06 -10.41 10.19
C LEU A 30 -5.63 -9.46 9.11
N LEU A 31 -4.89 -9.22 8.03
CA LEU A 31 -5.26 -8.24 6.98
C LEU A 31 -6.50 -8.67 6.18
N ALA A 32 -6.73 -9.98 6.04
CA ALA A 32 -7.87 -10.55 5.33
C ALA A 32 -9.12 -10.81 6.19
N THR A 33 -8.99 -10.98 7.51
CA THR A 33 -10.12 -11.39 8.38
C THR A 33 -10.51 -10.39 9.47
N ARG A 34 -9.68 -9.36 9.74
CA ARG A 34 -9.88 -8.39 10.84
C ARG A 34 -9.95 -6.96 10.34
N SER A 35 -10.45 -6.09 11.21
CA SER A 35 -10.41 -4.65 10.99
C SER A 35 -8.98 -4.14 11.21
N VAL A 36 -8.35 -3.80 10.09
CA VAL A 36 -7.11 -3.02 10.02
C VAL A 36 -7.40 -1.84 9.08
N PRO A 37 -7.79 -0.67 9.61
CA PRO A 37 -8.18 0.46 8.77
C PRO A 37 -6.98 1.27 8.26
N SER A 38 -5.79 1.05 8.85
CA SER A 38 -4.57 1.82 8.57
C SER A 38 -3.33 0.94 8.46
N LEU A 39 -2.57 1.12 7.39
CA LEU A 39 -1.20 0.63 7.23
C LEU A 39 -0.25 1.82 7.05
N GLN A 40 0.94 1.73 7.64
CA GLN A 40 2.07 2.64 7.40
C GLN A 40 3.25 1.77 6.98
N LEU A 41 3.75 1.95 5.76
CA LEU A 41 4.78 1.11 5.17
C LEU A 41 5.95 1.99 4.73
N GLU A 42 7.15 1.74 5.25
CA GLU A 42 8.39 2.27 4.70
C GLU A 42 8.98 1.23 3.76
N LEU A 43 8.78 1.39 2.44
CA LEU A 43 9.17 0.38 1.45
C LEU A 43 10.54 0.70 0.85
N THR A 44 11.50 -0.21 1.01
CA THR A 44 12.85 -0.08 0.46
C THR A 44 12.94 -0.44 -1.03
N ARG A 45 13.80 0.26 -1.77
CA ARG A 45 13.97 0.20 -3.23
C ARG A 45 14.92 -0.92 -3.66
N THR A 46 14.41 -2.13 -3.78
CA THR A 46 15.18 -3.37 -3.95
C THR A 46 15.69 -3.63 -5.38
N ARG A 47 16.15 -2.59 -6.10
CA ARG A 47 16.59 -2.68 -7.52
C ARG A 47 17.64 -3.75 -7.82
N GLY A 48 18.46 -4.15 -6.85
CA GLY A 48 19.45 -5.23 -6.98
C GLY A 48 18.92 -6.64 -6.71
N SER A 49 17.66 -6.78 -6.29
CA SER A 49 17.00 -8.06 -6.00
C SER A 49 15.67 -8.15 -6.77
N PRO A 50 15.65 -8.86 -7.91
CA PRO A 50 14.44 -9.06 -8.71
C PRO A 50 13.29 -9.67 -7.90
N ASP A 51 13.61 -10.66 -7.06
CA ASP A 51 12.64 -11.39 -6.25
C ASP A 51 11.98 -10.48 -5.22
N GLN A 52 12.75 -9.66 -4.48
CA GLN A 52 12.18 -8.71 -3.52
C GLN A 52 11.41 -7.59 -4.21
N THR A 53 11.87 -7.12 -5.38
CA THR A 53 11.12 -6.16 -6.21
C THR A 53 9.76 -6.74 -6.60
N CYS A 54 9.74 -8.00 -7.05
CA CYS A 54 8.54 -8.70 -7.45
C CYS A 54 7.59 -8.97 -6.26
N ALA A 55 8.14 -9.38 -5.11
CA ALA A 55 7.39 -9.58 -3.88
C ALA A 55 6.72 -8.27 -3.39
N ALA A 56 7.43 -7.14 -3.43
CA ALA A 56 6.89 -5.82 -3.10
C ALA A 56 5.76 -5.40 -4.04
N ILE A 57 5.90 -5.64 -5.35
CA ILE A 57 4.86 -5.36 -6.34
C ILE A 57 3.61 -6.22 -6.07
N LYS A 58 3.77 -7.52 -5.82
CA LYS A 58 2.66 -8.44 -5.49
C LYS A 58 1.96 -8.04 -4.19
N MET A 59 2.72 -7.64 -3.16
CA MET A 59 2.18 -7.14 -1.90
C MET A 59 1.33 -5.87 -2.11
N LEU A 60 1.81 -4.89 -2.89
CA LEU A 60 1.06 -3.68 -3.23
C LEU A 60 -0.22 -3.99 -4.02
N GLN A 61 -0.16 -4.93 -4.97
CA GLN A 61 -1.35 -5.42 -5.69
C GLN A 61 -2.36 -6.06 -4.73
N GLN A 62 -1.91 -6.95 -3.84
CA GLN A 62 -2.77 -7.66 -2.89
C GLN A 62 -3.46 -6.69 -1.93
N LEU A 63 -2.73 -5.73 -1.37
CA LEU A 63 -3.31 -4.69 -0.53
C LEU A 63 -4.34 -3.84 -1.29
N SER A 64 -4.08 -3.48 -2.54
CA SER A 64 -5.06 -2.78 -3.37
C SER A 64 -6.32 -3.62 -3.62
N ALA A 65 -6.17 -4.93 -3.88
CA ALA A 65 -7.28 -5.87 -4.03
C ALA A 65 -8.08 -6.06 -2.72
N LEU A 66 -7.43 -5.93 -1.56
CA LEU A 66 -8.06 -5.93 -0.23
C LEU A 66 -8.74 -4.60 0.14
N GLY A 67 -8.84 -3.65 -0.80
CA GLY A 67 -9.56 -2.38 -0.64
C GLY A 67 -8.76 -1.25 0.01
N TYR A 68 -7.42 -1.34 0.08
CA TYR A 68 -6.60 -0.23 0.57
C TYR A 68 -6.32 0.82 -0.52
N GLU A 69 -6.55 2.07 -0.17
CA GLU A 69 -6.18 3.26 -0.94
C GLU A 69 -4.90 3.87 -0.35
N PHE A 70 -3.92 4.17 -1.20
CA PHE A 70 -2.60 4.62 -0.76
C PHE A 70 -2.40 6.10 -1.04
N ARG A 71 -1.63 6.76 -0.17
CA ARG A 71 -0.91 8.00 -0.49
C ARG A 71 0.57 7.81 -0.16
N GLN A 72 1.43 8.39 -1.00
CA GLN A 72 2.85 8.52 -0.68
C GLN A 72 3.03 9.74 0.23
N VAL A 73 3.81 9.59 1.30
CA VAL A 73 3.96 10.62 2.33
C VAL A 73 5.43 10.94 2.58
N THR A 74 5.67 12.17 3.04
CA THR A 74 6.99 12.67 3.42
C THR A 74 7.21 12.51 4.92
N ASN A 75 8.46 12.48 5.35
CA ASN A 75 8.84 12.15 6.73
C ASN A 75 8.34 13.19 7.76
N ASP A 76 8.06 14.43 7.34
CA ASP A 76 7.42 15.47 8.16
C ASP A 76 5.92 15.24 8.40
N VAL A 77 5.28 14.40 7.59
CA VAL A 77 3.84 14.07 7.68
C VAL A 77 3.61 12.67 8.27
N VAL A 78 4.60 11.78 8.21
CA VAL A 78 4.43 10.34 8.51
C VAL A 78 3.98 10.03 9.94
N ASP A 79 4.38 10.85 10.92
CA ASP A 79 4.04 10.69 12.34
C ASP A 79 2.92 11.65 12.81
N LEU A 80 2.29 12.40 11.89
CA LEU A 80 1.15 13.25 12.23
C LEU A 80 -0.11 12.41 12.51
N ALA A 81 -1.00 12.95 13.34
CA ALA A 81 -2.26 12.31 13.66
C ALA A 81 -3.09 12.03 12.38
N LEU A 82 -3.34 10.75 12.12
CA LEU A 82 -4.15 10.31 10.98
C LEU A 82 -5.60 10.82 11.17
N PRO A 83 -6.25 11.37 10.12
CA PRO A 83 -7.68 11.69 10.16
C PRO A 83 -8.50 10.39 10.31
N PRO A 84 -9.83 10.44 10.53
CA PRO A 84 -10.66 9.24 10.51
C PRO A 84 -10.58 8.44 9.19
N PRO A 85 -10.74 7.10 9.21
CA PRO A 85 -10.64 6.24 8.01
C PRO A 85 -11.47 6.68 6.82
N ASP A 86 -12.76 6.92 7.03
CA ASP A 86 -13.71 7.23 5.96
C ASP A 86 -13.61 8.68 5.46
N THR A 87 -12.88 9.55 6.17
CA THR A 87 -12.66 10.97 5.80
C THR A 87 -11.32 11.20 5.11
N TRP A 88 -10.51 10.15 4.87
CA TRP A 88 -9.13 10.26 4.38
C TRP A 88 -8.96 10.98 3.02
N ARG A 89 -10.00 10.99 2.18
CA ARG A 89 -9.98 11.68 0.88
C ARG A 89 -10.07 13.20 1.02
N ASP A 90 -10.95 13.66 1.90
CA ASP A 90 -11.31 15.06 2.12
C ASP A 90 -10.67 15.64 3.40
N ALA A 91 -9.70 14.93 3.96
CA ALA A 91 -9.03 15.31 5.21
C ALA A 91 -8.19 16.59 5.02
N PRO A 92 -8.42 17.64 5.82
CA PRO A 92 -7.78 18.94 5.63
C PRO A 92 -6.29 18.93 6.02
N GLY A 93 -5.58 19.97 5.57
CA GLY A 93 -4.20 20.24 5.98
C GLY A 93 -3.17 19.50 5.10
N PRO A 94 -2.13 18.85 5.67
CA PRO A 94 -1.12 18.18 4.86
C PRO A 94 -1.72 17.01 4.06
N TRP A 95 -2.71 16.31 4.63
CA TRP A 95 -3.32 15.10 4.07
C TRP A 95 -3.98 15.32 2.70
N GLU A 96 -4.62 16.47 2.50
CA GLU A 96 -5.25 16.87 1.24
C GLU A 96 -4.24 16.87 0.07
N ARG A 97 -3.04 17.42 0.34
CA ARG A 97 -2.00 17.69 -0.66
C ARG A 97 -1.12 16.48 -1.00
N LEU A 98 -1.21 15.41 -0.21
CA LEU A 98 -0.42 14.21 -0.40
C LEU A 98 -0.76 13.53 -1.74
N PRO A 99 0.25 13.17 -2.55
CA PRO A 99 0.02 12.50 -3.82
C PRO A 99 -0.67 11.15 -3.61
N PRO A 100 -1.73 10.82 -4.38
CA PRO A 100 -2.28 9.48 -4.39
C PRO A 100 -1.23 8.50 -4.92
N PHE A 101 -1.16 7.31 -4.37
CA PHE A 101 -0.34 6.24 -4.91
C PHE A 101 -1.25 5.14 -5.51
N PRO A 102 -1.01 4.67 -6.74
CA PRO A 102 0.01 5.11 -7.71
C PRO A 102 -0.08 6.57 -8.19
N THR A 103 1.06 7.27 -8.21
CA THR A 103 1.13 8.72 -8.52
C THR A 103 0.99 9.01 -10.01
N ALA A 104 1.27 8.02 -10.87
CA ALA A 104 1.01 8.08 -12.31
C ALA A 104 -0.49 8.15 -12.71
N ALA A 105 -1.41 8.20 -11.73
CA ALA A 105 -2.85 8.40 -11.93
C ALA A 105 -3.11 9.82 -12.44
N CYS A 106 -3.15 10.00 -13.76
CA CYS A 106 -3.40 11.31 -14.37
C CYS A 106 -4.73 11.92 -13.90
N ARG A 107 -4.71 12.84 -12.93
CA ARG A 107 -5.82 13.74 -12.54
C ARG A 107 -7.12 13.04 -12.05
N PRO A 108 -7.99 13.78 -11.32
CA PRO A 108 -9.30 13.28 -10.94
C PRO A 108 -10.08 12.78 -12.18
N GLY A 109 -10.53 11.52 -12.13
CA GLY A 109 -11.29 10.87 -13.21
C GLY A 109 -10.50 9.95 -14.15
N ALA A 110 -9.16 9.88 -14.11
CA ALA A 110 -8.40 9.06 -15.08
C ALA A 110 -7.64 7.85 -14.48
N VAL A 111 -8.37 6.96 -13.82
CA VAL A 111 -8.00 5.53 -13.65
C VAL A 111 -7.54 4.91 -14.98
N ARG A 112 -8.16 5.34 -16.09
CA ARG A 112 -7.78 5.02 -17.47
C ARG A 112 -6.32 5.32 -17.82
N CYS A 113 -5.64 6.26 -17.15
CA CYS A 113 -4.32 6.71 -17.56
C CYS A 113 -3.20 5.74 -17.18
N ILE A 114 -3.16 5.29 -15.91
CA ILE A 114 -2.23 4.22 -15.52
C ILE A 114 -2.62 2.95 -16.22
N ALA A 115 -3.91 2.54 -16.17
CA ALA A 115 -4.35 1.31 -16.82
C ALA A 115 -3.89 1.25 -18.29
N ARG A 116 -4.03 2.34 -19.04
CA ARG A 116 -3.58 2.43 -20.44
C ARG A 116 -2.05 2.52 -20.61
N ARG A 117 -1.30 3.18 -19.70
CA ARG A 117 0.18 3.20 -19.74
C ARG A 117 0.78 1.85 -19.35
N ALA A 118 0.22 1.21 -18.33
CA ALA A 118 0.61 -0.09 -17.81
C ALA A 118 0.29 -1.18 -18.85
N GLN A 119 -0.93 -1.20 -19.40
CA GLN A 119 -1.32 -2.07 -20.52
C GLN A 119 -0.43 -1.87 -21.75
N LYS A 120 -0.12 -0.63 -22.15
CA LYS A 120 0.84 -0.34 -23.24
C LYS A 120 2.26 -0.87 -22.99
N ARG A 121 2.66 -1.09 -21.73
CA ARG A 121 3.98 -1.60 -21.34
C ARG A 121 3.93 -3.05 -20.86
N ASN A 122 2.76 -3.71 -20.97
CA ASN A 122 2.47 -5.04 -20.42
C ASN A 122 2.85 -5.18 -18.92
N LYS A 123 2.51 -4.17 -18.13
CA LYS A 123 2.75 -4.09 -16.68
C LYS A 123 1.45 -3.85 -15.91
N SER A 124 1.46 -4.14 -14.61
CA SER A 124 0.34 -3.76 -13.72
C SER A 124 0.42 -2.28 -13.28
N PRO A 125 -0.68 -1.69 -12.76
CA PRO A 125 -0.64 -0.33 -12.19
C PRO A 125 0.36 -0.17 -11.04
N MET A 126 0.38 -1.11 -10.09
CA MET A 126 1.29 -1.07 -8.93
C MET A 126 2.75 -1.33 -9.30
N GLU A 127 3.00 -2.17 -10.30
CA GLU A 127 4.34 -2.35 -10.86
C GLU A 127 4.86 -1.08 -11.52
N LEU A 128 4.02 -0.39 -12.30
CA LEU A 128 4.41 0.88 -12.89
C LEU A 128 4.64 1.95 -11.81
N ALA A 129 3.83 1.95 -10.75
CA ALA A 129 4.00 2.83 -9.59
C ALA A 129 5.34 2.59 -8.88
N TYR A 130 5.62 1.34 -8.48
CA TYR A 130 6.88 0.95 -7.81
C TYR A 130 8.10 1.35 -8.64
N LEU A 131 8.05 1.19 -9.98
CA LEU A 131 9.18 1.50 -10.85
C LEU A 131 9.43 3.02 -11.07
N HIS A 132 8.40 3.86 -10.92
CA HIS A 132 8.48 5.30 -11.22
C HIS A 132 8.44 6.18 -9.96
N ASP A 133 7.58 5.87 -9.00
CA ASP A 133 7.26 6.73 -7.85
C ASP A 133 8.26 6.51 -6.69
N PHE A 134 8.85 5.31 -6.58
CA PHE A 134 9.88 5.01 -5.58
C PHE A 134 11.22 5.51 -6.09
N VAL A 135 11.51 6.80 -5.96
CA VAL A 135 12.74 7.42 -6.51
C VAL A 135 13.95 7.31 -5.57
N THR A 136 13.71 7.44 -4.27
CA THR A 136 14.64 7.44 -3.13
C THR A 136 15.00 6.04 -2.62
N HIS A 137 15.85 5.92 -1.59
CA HIS A 137 16.22 4.62 -1.00
C HIS A 137 15.00 3.87 -0.41
N SER A 138 14.22 4.56 0.43
CA SER A 138 12.93 4.11 0.94
C SER A 138 11.80 5.00 0.41
N THR A 139 10.55 4.55 0.54
CA THR A 139 9.35 5.31 0.20
C THR A 139 8.26 5.04 1.22
N ASN A 140 7.88 6.09 1.95
CA ASN A 140 6.80 6.03 2.94
C ASN A 140 5.42 6.08 2.26
N LEU A 141 4.61 5.04 2.50
CA LEU A 141 3.21 4.94 2.08
C LEU A 141 2.31 4.84 3.32
N ILE A 142 1.19 5.56 3.29
CA ILE A 142 0.06 5.28 4.18
C ILE A 142 -1.07 4.71 3.33
N ALA A 143 -1.56 3.53 3.73
CA ALA A 143 -2.66 2.82 3.08
C ALA A 143 -3.87 2.78 4.01
N ARG A 144 -5.06 3.08 3.48
CA ARG A 144 -6.28 3.25 4.27
C ARG A 144 -7.46 2.51 3.66
N ARG A 145 -8.30 1.95 4.52
CA ARG A 145 -9.49 1.18 4.16
C ARG A 145 -10.61 1.52 5.13
N SER A 146 -11.85 1.58 4.65
CA SER A 146 -13.01 1.78 5.53
C SER A 146 -13.07 0.65 6.57
N PRO A 147 -13.34 0.92 7.86
CA PRO A 147 -13.50 -0.12 8.89
C PRO A 147 -14.69 -1.04 8.60
N THR A 148 -15.64 -0.57 7.78
CA THR A 148 -16.82 -1.34 7.34
C THR A 148 -16.59 -2.16 6.07
N HIS A 149 -15.47 -1.93 5.36
CA HIS A 149 -15.14 -2.67 4.15
C HIS A 149 -14.82 -4.13 4.50
N ARG A 150 -15.63 -5.05 3.98
CA ARG A 150 -15.34 -6.48 4.02
C ARG A 150 -14.38 -6.81 2.88
N PRO A 151 -13.11 -7.18 3.15
CA PRO A 151 -12.19 -7.53 2.08
C PRO A 151 -12.73 -8.71 1.26
N PRO A 152 -12.52 -8.72 -0.06
CA PRO A 152 -12.85 -9.88 -0.89
C PRO A 152 -11.99 -11.09 -0.48
N ALA A 153 -12.54 -12.29 -0.67
CA ALA A 153 -11.82 -13.55 -0.45
C ALA A 153 -10.76 -13.76 -1.54
N VAL A 154 -9.59 -13.13 -1.37
CA VAL A 154 -8.45 -13.19 -2.29
C VAL A 154 -7.33 -13.98 -1.63
N ALA A 155 -6.89 -15.06 -2.28
CA ALA A 155 -5.73 -15.83 -1.83
C ALA A 155 -4.48 -14.95 -1.80
N TRP A 156 -3.70 -15.02 -0.73
CA TRP A 156 -2.46 -14.24 -0.63
C TRP A 156 -1.44 -14.75 -1.67
N PRO A 157 -0.78 -13.86 -2.44
CA PRO A 157 0.16 -14.29 -3.47
C PRO A 157 1.41 -14.93 -2.87
N SER A 158 2.03 -15.86 -3.59
CA SER A 158 3.38 -16.32 -3.27
C SER A 158 4.38 -15.18 -3.46
N LEU A 159 5.38 -15.09 -2.57
CA LEU A 159 6.48 -14.14 -2.73
C LEU A 159 7.48 -14.56 -3.82
N SER A 160 7.51 -15.84 -4.17
CA SER A 160 8.34 -16.38 -5.26
C SER A 160 7.96 -15.80 -6.62
N CYS A 161 8.94 -15.53 -7.46
CA CYS A 161 8.79 -15.16 -8.86
C CYS A 161 9.72 -16.00 -9.74
#